data_AF-A0A961UYT0-F1
#
_entry.id   AF-A0A961UYT0-F1
#
_cell.length_a   1.000
_cell.length_b   1.000
_cell.length_c   1.000
_cell.angle_alpha   90.00
_cell.angle_beta   90.00
_cell.angle_gamma   90.00
#
_symmetry.space_group_name_H-M   'P 1'
#
loop_
_entity.id
_entity.type
_entity.pdbx_description
1 polymer ?
#
loop_
_entity_poly.entity_id
_entity_poly.type
_entity_poly.pdbx_seq_one_letter_code
_entity_poly.pdbx_strand_id
1 'polypeptide(L)'
;MSGISKDLARHLVRAAFRSGRELEEGLALLKTTCEPDEYRDYAIGIAAAIDGIHAALLSKAIAAYPELEGEIETEIEKYGRYL
;
A
#
# COMPACT_ATOMS: atom_id res chain seq x y z
N MET A 1 20.68 13.14 -14.80
CA MET A 1 19.78 12.28 -14.00
C MET A 1 18.90 13.18 -13.17
N SER A 2 17.59 13.25 -13.41
CA SER A 2 16.67 13.82 -12.42
C SER A 2 16.09 12.65 -11.60
N GLY A 3 16.80 12.26 -10.54
CA GLY A 3 16.22 11.39 -9.53
C GLY A 3 15.13 12.15 -8.77
N ILE A 4 14.06 11.45 -8.37
CA ILE A 4 13.09 11.98 -7.39
C ILE A 4 13.83 12.33 -6.09
N SER A 5 13.38 13.33 -5.32
CA SER A 5 13.97 13.60 -4.01
C SER A 5 13.61 12.50 -3.00
N LYS A 6 14.43 12.32 -1.95
CA LYS A 6 14.15 11.35 -0.88
C LYS A 6 12.82 11.64 -0.18
N ASP A 7 12.49 12.91 0.01
CA ASP A 7 11.22 13.31 0.62
C ASP A 7 10.03 12.96 -0.27
N LEU A 8 10.16 13.12 -1.59
CA LEU A 8 9.13 12.67 -2.53
C LEU A 8 9.03 11.14 -2.53
N ALA A 9 10.14 10.40 -2.55
CA ALA A 9 10.14 8.94 -2.46
C ALA A 9 9.43 8.46 -1.19
N ARG A 10 9.76 9.04 -0.04
CA ARG A 10 9.09 8.75 1.24
C ARG A 10 7.60 9.08 1.19
N HIS A 11 7.23 10.21 0.57
CA HIS A 11 5.82 10.56 0.40
C HIS A 11 5.06 9.52 -0.45
N LEU A 12 5.65 9.05 -1.55
CA LEU A 12 5.05 8.04 -2.43
C LEU A 12 4.86 6.69 -1.72
N VAL A 13 5.85 6.27 -0.92
CA VAL A 13 5.72 5.07 -0.05
C VAL A 13 4.53 5.23 0.88
N ARG A 14 4.45 6.35 1.61
CA ARG A 14 3.34 6.63 2.53
C ARG A 14 1.97 6.69 1.85
N ALA A 15 1.91 7.26 0.64
CA ALA A 15 0.70 7.30 -0.16
C ALA A 15 0.23 5.89 -0.55
N ALA A 16 1.16 5.03 -0.99
CA ALA A 16 0.86 3.65 -1.36
C ALA A 16 0.23 2.87 -0.18
N PHE A 17 0.88 2.90 0.99
CA PHE A 17 0.37 2.22 2.19
C PHE A 17 -0.97 2.79 2.67
N ARG A 18 -1.17 4.11 2.63
CA ARG A 18 -2.44 4.73 3.01
C ARG A 18 -3.58 4.29 2.11
N SER A 19 -3.36 4.31 0.79
CA SER A 19 -4.37 3.84 -0.16
C SER A 19 -4.67 2.35 0.03
N GLY A 20 -3.65 1.52 0.28
CA GLY A 20 -3.83 0.12 0.60
C GLY A 20 -4.73 -0.09 1.82
N ARG A 21 -4.44 0.64 2.90
CA ARG A 21 -5.24 0.58 4.14
C ARG A 21 -6.69 1.02 3.94
N GLU A 22 -6.95 2.12 3.25
CA GLU A 22 -8.33 2.58 2.98
C GLU A 22 -9.13 1.52 2.19
N LEU A 23 -8.48 0.83 1.25
CA LEU A 23 -9.09 -0.25 0.48
C LEU A 23 -9.34 -1.51 1.34
N GLU A 24 -8.41 -1.86 2.23
CA GLU A 24 -8.58 -2.95 3.21
C GLU A 24 -9.69 -2.67 4.24
N GLU A 25 -9.83 -1.41 4.67
CA GLU A 25 -10.97 -1.00 5.51
C GLU A 25 -12.29 -1.17 4.75
N GLY A 26 -12.31 -0.87 3.44
CA GLY A 26 -13.44 -1.16 2.55
C GLY A 26 -13.79 -2.65 2.45
N LEU A 27 -12.79 -3.53 2.37
CA LEU A 27 -12.98 -4.99 2.39
C LEU A 27 -13.73 -5.46 3.64
N ALA A 28 -13.41 -4.90 4.81
CA ALA A 28 -14.07 -5.26 6.05
C ALA A 28 -15.56 -4.91 6.03
N LEU A 29 -15.94 -3.77 5.43
CA LEU A 29 -17.33 -3.36 5.26
C LEU A 29 -18.06 -4.23 4.23
N LEU A 30 -17.42 -4.54 3.10
CA LEU A 30 -17.99 -5.41 2.08
C LEU A 30 -18.29 -6.81 2.63
N LYS A 31 -17.39 -7.34 3.48
CA LYS A 31 -17.56 -8.66 4.12
C LYS A 31 -18.81 -8.75 5.00
N THR A 32 -19.26 -7.63 5.57
CA THR A 32 -20.44 -7.60 6.47
C THR A 32 -21.74 -7.26 5.75
N THR A 33 -21.68 -6.76 4.51
CA THR A 33 -22.83 -6.20 3.79
C THR A 33 -23.18 -6.91 2.50
N CYS A 34 -22.20 -7.49 1.81
CA CYS A 34 -22.40 -8.18 0.54
C CYS A 34 -22.62 -9.68 0.72
N GLU A 35 -23.32 -10.28 -0.24
CA GLU A 35 -23.37 -11.74 -0.38
C GLU A 35 -21.98 -12.32 -0.68
N PRO A 36 -21.70 -13.59 -0.35
CA PRO A 36 -20.35 -14.17 -0.47
C PRO A 36 -19.72 -14.08 -1.86
N ASP A 37 -20.53 -14.21 -2.92
CA ASP A 37 -20.04 -14.14 -4.30
C ASP A 37 -19.73 -12.70 -4.72
N GLU A 38 -20.57 -11.74 -4.35
CA GLU A 38 -20.33 -10.31 -4.60
C GLU A 38 -19.11 -9.80 -3.81
N TYR A 39 -18.97 -10.22 -2.54
CA TYR A 39 -17.78 -9.94 -1.74
C TYR A 39 -16.51 -10.46 -2.43
N ARG A 40 -16.55 -11.67 -3.00
CA ARG A 40 -15.39 -12.28 -3.66
C ARG A 40 -14.94 -11.44 -4.85
N ASP A 41 -15.87 -10.97 -5.68
CA ASP A 41 -15.55 -10.17 -6.86
C ASP A 41 -14.92 -8.83 -6.46
N TYR A 42 -15.48 -8.14 -5.47
CA TYR A 42 -14.86 -6.92 -4.94
C TYR A 42 -13.49 -7.18 -4.30
N ALA A 43 -13.34 -8.29 -3.57
CA ALA A 43 -12.09 -8.60 -2.89
C ALA A 43 -10.94 -8.85 -3.87
N ILE A 44 -11.21 -9.52 -4.99
CA ILE A 44 -10.24 -9.71 -6.07
C ILE A 44 -9.87 -8.36 -6.70
N GLY A 45 -10.86 -7.51 -7.00
CA GLY A 45 -10.63 -6.19 -7.58
C GLY A 45 -9.81 -5.28 -6.67
N ILE A 46 -10.11 -5.26 -5.38
CA ILE A 46 -9.37 -4.49 -4.38
C ILE A 46 -7.94 -5.00 -4.24
N ALA A 47 -7.73 -6.31 -4.14
CA ALA A 47 -6.38 -6.87 -4.05
C ALA A 47 -5.51 -6.49 -5.26
N ALA A 48 -6.08 -6.56 -6.47
CA ALA A 48 -5.39 -6.14 -7.69
C ALA A 48 -5.08 -4.62 -7.71
N ALA A 49 -5.97 -3.78 -7.18
CA ALA A 49 -5.74 -2.35 -7.08
C ALA A 49 -4.61 -2.02 -6.09
N ILE A 50 -4.58 -2.68 -4.93
CA ILE A 50 -3.50 -2.52 -3.93
C ILE A 50 -2.16 -2.90 -4.55
N ASP A 51 -2.08 -4.07 -5.18
CA ASP A 51 -0.85 -4.54 -5.85
C ASP A 51 -0.38 -3.55 -6.93
N GLY A 52 -1.31 -3.08 -7.77
CA GLY A 52 -1.01 -2.08 -8.81
C GLY A 52 -0.48 -0.75 -8.25
N ILE A 53 -1.07 -0.23 -7.19
CA ILE A 53 -0.60 0.98 -6.50
C ILE A 53 0.79 0.74 -5.93
N HIS A 54 1.00 -0.40 -5.28
CA HIS A 54 2.28 -0.74 -4.68
C HIS A 54 3.38 -0.84 -5.75
N ALA A 55 3.16 -1.60 -6.81
CA ALA A 55 4.12 -1.73 -7.92
C ALA A 55 4.45 -0.37 -8.58
N ALA A 56 3.44 0.50 -8.74
CA ALA A 56 3.65 1.80 -9.37
C ALA A 56 4.46 2.78 -8.51
N LEU A 57 4.28 2.75 -7.18
CA LEU A 57 4.82 3.75 -6.27
C LEU A 57 6.00 3.26 -5.43
N LEU A 58 5.91 2.06 -4.85
CA LEU A 58 6.97 1.51 -3.98
C LEU A 58 8.21 1.11 -4.78
N SER A 59 8.05 0.40 -5.91
CA SER A 59 9.20 -0.12 -6.64
C SER A 59 10.16 0.98 -7.11
N LYS A 60 9.64 2.12 -7.57
CA LYS A 60 10.48 3.27 -7.98
C LYS A 60 11.09 4.00 -6.78
N ALA A 61 10.34 4.14 -5.69
CA ALA A 61 10.82 4.81 -4.49
C ALA A 61 11.92 4.02 -3.78
N ILE A 62 11.74 2.72 -3.60
CA ILE A 62 12.72 1.81 -2.99
C ILE A 62 13.96 1.67 -3.89
N ALA A 63 13.79 1.53 -5.21
CA ALA A 63 14.94 1.47 -6.12
C ALA A 63 15.79 2.75 -6.09
N ALA A 64 15.17 3.92 -5.86
CA ALA A 64 15.90 5.19 -5.72
C ALA A 64 16.54 5.37 -4.34
N TYR A 65 15.91 4.84 -3.29
CA TYR A 65 16.33 4.98 -1.89
C TYR A 65 16.09 3.67 -1.12
N PRO A 66 16.99 2.66 -1.25
CA PRO A 66 16.81 1.35 -0.62
C PRO A 66 16.68 1.40 0.90
N GLU A 67 17.23 2.42 1.54
CA GLU A 67 17.11 2.59 3.00
C GLU A 67 15.67 2.82 3.48
N LEU A 68 14.76 3.20 2.58
CA LEU A 68 13.33 3.31 2.89
C LEU A 68 12.70 1.94 3.19
N GLU A 69 13.25 0.84 2.66
CA GLU A 69 12.79 -0.52 2.97
C GLU A 69 12.97 -0.82 4.46
N GLY A 70 14.15 -0.51 5.01
CA GLY A 70 14.40 -0.63 6.44
C GLY A 70 13.55 0.31 7.30
N GLU A 71 13.26 1.54 6.83
CA GLU A 71 12.30 2.44 7.50
C GLU A 71 10.90 1.80 7.55
N ILE A 72 10.46 1.13 6.47
CA ILE A 72 9.17 0.44 6.40
C ILE A 72 9.11 -0.73 7.37
N GLU A 73 10.10 -1.63 7.31
CA GLU A 73 10.18 -2.81 8.17
C GLU A 73 10.19 -2.43 9.65
N THR A 74 11.01 -1.45 10.03
CA THR A 74 11.10 -0.98 11.42
C THR A 74 9.76 -0.48 11.96
N GLU A 75 9.02 0.30 11.16
CA GLU A 75 7.71 0.82 11.57
C GLU A 75 6.66 -0.30 11.67
N ILE A 76 6.67 -1.26 10.73
CA ILE A 76 5.79 -2.43 10.78
C ILE A 76 6.09 -3.29 12.01
N GLU A 77 7.36 -3.55 12.32
CA GLU A 77 7.74 -4.31 13.51
C GLU A 77 7.29 -3.62 14.80
N LYS A 78 7.43 -2.30 14.86
CA LYS A 78 7.14 -1.52 16.06
C LYS A 78 5.65 -1.29 16.31
N TYR A 79 4.87 -1.10 15.25
CA TYR A 79 3.47 -0.68 15.34
C TYR A 79 2.48 -1.68 14.74
N GLY A 80 2.97 -2.78 14.15
CA GLY A 80 2.16 -3.74 13.39
C GLY A 80 1.69 -3.21 12.04
N ARG A 81 2.11 -1.99 11.65
CA ARG A 81 1.72 -1.32 10.40
C ARG A 81 2.70 -0.21 10.04
N TYR A 82 2.77 0.11 8.74
CA TYR A 82 3.42 1.33 8.26
C TYR A 82 2.38 2.46 8.23
N LEU A 83 2.47 3.37 9.22
CA LEU A 83 1.50 4.44 9.55
C LEU A 83 0.15 3.97 10.16
#